data_AF-A0A1H3YND7-F1
#
_entry.id   AF-A0A1H3YND7-F1
#
_cell.length_a   1.000
_cell.length_b   1.000
_cell.length_c   1.000
_cell.angle_alpha   90.00
_cell.angle_beta   90.00
_cell.angle_gamma   90.00
#
_symmetry.space_group_name_H-M   'P 1'
#
loop_
_entity.id
_entity.type
_entity.pdbx_description
1 polymer ?
#
loop_
_entity_poly.entity_id
_entity_poly.type
_entity_poly.pdbx_seq_one_letter_code
_entity_poly.pdbx_strand_id
1 'polypeptide(L)'
;MKNITSKITPLIALLLFSCTPDSIIDENSNAQTNSDNLFSKPSRVSNTVWDFNDLSLWEDASLNGLANYSIENGSLNIFTSPDTWERTKVKTISTYGEGTYTWKVYVPEMGVGDKASIGAFLYSNDTHEIDFEIGYGTQSKRTALNAQADDLIVYMTSQGNPYHSEQVKIKREAWYTLTIDLKFNTKKRYVANWKINDVIKSTTELNYGKNTKFKIFCSVENLHFIGDHIPANQNYALFDSVEFKGN
;
A
#
# COMPACT_ATOMS: atom_id res chain seq x y z
N MET A 1 3.17 26.95 59.66
CA MET A 1 3.53 28.32 59.21
C MET A 1 2.44 28.83 58.29
N LYS A 2 1.86 30.00 58.63
CA LYS A 2 1.07 31.00 57.85
C LYS A 2 0.21 30.48 56.67
N ASN A 3 -1.12 30.45 56.81
CA ASN A 3 -2.13 31.50 56.45
C ASN A 3 -2.21 31.70 54.91
N ILE A 4 -3.35 31.84 54.21
CA ILE A 4 -4.50 32.75 54.41
C ILE A 4 -5.73 32.21 53.61
N THR A 5 -6.91 32.49 54.17
CA THR A 5 -8.31 32.47 53.70
C THR A 5 -8.56 33.04 52.28
N SER A 6 -9.64 32.69 51.57
CA SER A 6 -10.93 33.41 51.67
C SER A 6 -12.02 32.79 50.78
N LYS A 7 -13.24 32.69 51.35
CA LYS A 7 -14.51 32.43 50.67
C LYS A 7 -15.10 33.76 50.16
N ILE A 8 -16.06 33.72 49.22
CA ILE A 8 -17.40 34.34 49.32
C ILE A 8 -18.14 34.19 47.97
N THR A 9 -19.44 33.91 48.09
CA THR A 9 -20.43 33.47 47.10
C THR A 9 -21.29 34.65 46.57
N PRO A 10 -22.41 34.47 45.82
CA PRO A 10 -22.79 35.26 44.64
C PRO A 10 -23.84 36.35 44.91
N LEU A 11 -24.22 37.17 43.91
CA LEU A 11 -25.58 37.72 43.84
C LEU A 11 -25.98 38.24 42.44
N ILE A 12 -27.23 37.92 42.09
CA ILE A 12 -28.05 38.39 40.97
C ILE A 12 -28.60 39.79 41.30
N ALA A 13 -28.74 40.66 40.29
CA ALA A 13 -29.81 41.68 40.28
C ALA A 13 -30.18 42.09 38.85
N LEU A 14 -31.48 42.24 38.66
CA LEU A 14 -32.29 42.47 37.46
C LEU A 14 -32.90 43.87 37.55
N LEU A 15 -33.01 44.65 36.47
CA LEU A 15 -33.97 45.77 36.26
C LEU A 15 -33.89 46.22 34.78
N LEU A 16 -34.86 46.01 33.87
CA LEU A 16 -36.27 46.45 33.67
C LEU A 16 -36.42 47.65 32.67
N PHE A 17 -37.13 47.36 31.57
CA PHE A 17 -38.07 48.14 30.71
C PHE A 17 -37.83 49.58 30.19
N SER A 18 -38.03 49.77 28.88
CA SER A 18 -39.07 50.64 28.25
C SER A 18 -38.96 50.55 26.71
N CYS A 19 -39.96 50.03 25.99
CA CYS A 19 -41.10 50.68 25.29
C CYS A 19 -40.79 51.30 23.89
N THR A 20 -41.54 50.79 22.91
CA THR A 20 -41.66 50.96 21.43
C THR A 20 -42.29 52.31 20.98
N PRO A 21 -42.76 52.57 19.71
CA PRO A 21 -42.72 51.90 18.38
C PRO A 21 -42.28 52.88 17.23
N ASP A 22 -42.14 52.54 15.94
CA ASP A 22 -43.12 52.33 14.83
C ASP A 22 -42.28 52.03 13.55
N SER A 23 -42.58 51.16 12.59
CA SER A 23 -43.80 50.85 11.82
C SER A 23 -43.53 49.52 11.04
N ILE A 24 -44.29 48.43 11.20
CA ILE A 24 -45.47 47.96 10.43
C ILE A 24 -45.49 48.45 8.97
N ILE A 25 -45.36 47.59 7.96
CA ILE A 25 -46.40 46.82 7.21
C ILE A 25 -45.62 46.01 6.15
N ASP A 26 -45.92 44.80 5.68
CA ASP A 26 -46.82 43.69 6.05
C ASP A 26 -46.37 42.48 5.21
N GLU A 27 -46.59 41.28 5.77
CA GLU A 27 -47.12 40.03 5.16
C GLU A 27 -46.75 39.64 3.71
N ASN A 28 -46.50 38.39 3.32
CA ASN A 28 -46.92 37.09 3.84
C ASN A 28 -46.19 36.01 3.02
N SER A 29 -45.67 34.95 3.64
CA SER A 29 -46.06 33.56 3.30
C SER A 29 -45.18 32.55 4.03
N ASN A 30 -45.87 31.71 4.78
CA ASN A 30 -45.43 30.60 5.61
C ASN A 30 -44.82 29.44 4.80
N ALA A 31 -43.61 28.98 5.15
CA ALA A 31 -43.20 27.58 4.98
C ALA A 31 -41.97 27.27 5.84
N GLN A 32 -42.21 26.58 6.94
CA GLN A 32 -41.23 25.96 7.82
C GLN A 32 -40.65 24.70 7.13
N THR A 33 -39.33 24.50 7.11
CA THR A 33 -38.63 23.24 7.46
C THR A 33 -37.12 23.28 7.15
N ASN A 34 -36.32 22.98 8.18
CA ASN A 34 -35.12 22.11 8.20
C ASN A 34 -34.03 22.31 7.14
N SER A 35 -32.90 22.91 7.52
CA SER A 35 -31.69 22.27 8.08
C SER A 35 -30.71 21.78 7.01
N ASP A 36 -29.50 22.35 7.08
CA ASP A 36 -28.23 21.76 6.68
C ASP A 36 -28.13 21.20 5.25
N ASN A 37 -27.77 22.06 4.30
CA ASN A 37 -27.00 21.61 3.14
C ASN A 37 -25.51 21.82 3.40
N LEU A 38 -24.92 20.72 3.88
CA LEU A 38 -23.49 20.46 3.92
C LEU A 38 -22.83 20.92 2.62
N PHE A 39 -21.85 21.81 2.75
CA PHE A 39 -20.73 21.86 1.82
C PHE A 39 -20.03 20.50 1.85
N SER A 40 -20.38 19.60 0.92
CA SER A 40 -19.55 18.42 0.66
C SER A 40 -18.27 18.90 0.00
N LYS A 41 -17.20 18.95 0.81
CA LYS A 41 -15.84 19.18 0.33
C LYS A 41 -15.50 18.01 -0.61
N PRO A 42 -15.05 18.24 -1.86
CA PRO A 42 -14.65 17.14 -2.72
C PRO A 42 -13.52 16.36 -2.03
N SER A 43 -13.69 15.04 -1.87
CA SER A 43 -12.60 14.17 -1.45
C SER A 43 -11.50 14.30 -2.50
N ARG A 44 -10.37 14.87 -2.10
CA ARG A 44 -9.23 15.04 -3.00
C ARG A 44 -8.62 13.64 -3.17
N VAL A 45 -9.09 12.90 -4.18
CA VAL A 45 -8.45 11.67 -4.66
C VAL A 45 -6.98 11.99 -4.90
N SER A 46 -6.08 11.41 -4.11
CA SER A 46 -4.64 11.60 -4.30
C SER A 46 -4.17 10.62 -5.36
N ASN A 47 -3.67 11.12 -6.47
CA ASN A 47 -2.98 10.29 -7.46
C ASN A 47 -1.49 10.66 -7.48
N THR A 48 -0.65 9.65 -7.29
CA THR A 48 0.81 9.81 -7.40
C THR A 48 1.35 8.73 -8.31
N VAL A 49 2.12 9.13 -9.32
CA VAL A 49 2.81 8.23 -10.24
C VAL A 49 4.32 8.49 -10.09
N TRP A 50 5.08 7.41 -10.00
CA TRP A 50 6.54 7.39 -10.00
C TRP A 50 7.02 6.67 -11.25
N ASP A 51 7.41 7.42 -12.27
CA ASP A 51 7.97 6.90 -13.53
C ASP A 51 9.51 6.76 -13.48
N PHE A 52 10.07 6.62 -12.28
CA PHE A 52 11.50 6.46 -12.01
C PHE A 52 12.46 7.38 -12.79
N ASN A 53 12.08 8.65 -13.02
CA ASN A 53 13.01 9.68 -13.47
C ASN A 53 14.04 10.07 -12.41
N ASP A 54 13.67 9.93 -11.13
CA ASP A 54 14.53 10.05 -9.96
C ASP A 54 14.00 9.20 -8.79
N LEU A 55 14.77 9.13 -7.70
CA LEU A 55 14.42 8.44 -6.45
C LEU A 55 14.17 9.41 -5.29
N SER A 56 13.87 10.69 -5.55
CA SER A 56 13.74 11.73 -4.51
C SER A 56 12.65 11.46 -3.47
N LEU A 57 11.63 10.67 -3.84
CA LEU A 57 10.53 10.25 -2.97
C LEU A 57 10.69 8.82 -2.45
N TRP A 58 11.85 8.22 -2.67
CA TRP A 58 12.21 6.88 -2.29
C TRP A 58 13.43 6.90 -1.36
N GLU A 59 13.56 5.87 -0.53
CA GLU A 59 14.71 5.66 0.35
C GLU A 59 15.19 4.22 0.21
N ASP A 60 16.51 4.02 0.36
CA ASP A 60 17.10 2.69 0.40
C ASP A 60 16.53 1.89 1.59
N ALA A 61 16.26 0.61 1.34
CA ALA A 61 15.85 -0.33 2.37
C ALA A 61 16.58 -1.67 2.21
N SER A 62 17.76 -1.64 1.57
CA SER A 62 18.51 -2.83 1.23
C SER A 62 19.05 -3.49 2.50
N LEU A 63 19.04 -4.83 2.53
CA LEU A 63 19.56 -5.64 3.63
C LEU A 63 20.55 -6.67 3.07
N ASN A 64 21.46 -7.13 3.93
CA ASN A 64 22.42 -8.21 3.63
C ASN A 64 23.28 -7.97 2.38
N GLY A 65 23.51 -6.71 2.00
CA GLY A 65 24.16 -6.35 0.75
C GLY A 65 24.27 -4.85 0.55
N LEU A 66 24.86 -4.48 -0.59
CA LEU A 66 24.85 -3.09 -1.07
C LEU A 66 23.51 -2.76 -1.75
N ALA A 67 23.30 -1.47 -1.98
CA ALA A 67 22.22 -0.98 -2.81
C ALA A 67 22.53 -1.32 -4.29
N ASN A 68 21.99 -2.43 -4.77
CA ASN A 68 22.15 -2.94 -6.14
C ASN A 68 20.99 -2.49 -7.04
N TYR A 69 20.81 -1.17 -7.17
CA TYR A 69 19.84 -0.59 -8.08
C TYR A 69 20.34 0.71 -8.70
N SER A 70 19.77 1.02 -9.86
CA SER A 70 20.04 2.21 -10.66
C SER A 70 18.77 2.60 -11.42
N ILE A 71 18.70 3.85 -11.88
CA ILE A 71 17.73 4.25 -12.90
C ILE A 71 18.41 4.08 -14.26
N GLU A 72 17.82 3.24 -15.11
CA GLU A 72 18.32 2.94 -16.44
C GLU A 72 17.17 3.03 -17.45
N ASN A 73 17.34 3.89 -18.47
CA ASN A 73 16.35 4.09 -19.53
C ASN A 73 14.92 4.42 -19.03
N GLY A 74 14.80 5.15 -17.93
CA GLY A 74 13.50 5.52 -17.34
C GLY A 74 12.84 4.42 -16.51
N SER A 75 13.57 3.36 -16.16
CA SER A 75 13.09 2.32 -15.24
C SER A 75 14.04 2.17 -14.06
N LEU A 76 13.51 1.77 -12.91
CA LEU A 76 14.32 1.26 -11.80
C LEU A 76 14.80 -0.15 -12.17
N ASN A 77 16.10 -0.28 -12.43
CA ASN A 77 16.78 -1.56 -12.51
C ASN A 77 17.25 -1.97 -11.11
N ILE A 78 16.89 -3.17 -10.67
CA ILE A 78 17.19 -3.67 -9.32
C ILE A 78 17.56 -5.15 -9.41
N PHE A 79 18.62 -5.55 -8.71
CA PHE A 79 19.16 -6.91 -8.83
C PHE A 79 19.81 -7.42 -7.54
N THR A 80 20.04 -8.73 -7.49
CA THR A 80 20.86 -9.41 -6.48
C THR A 80 21.92 -10.28 -7.13
N SER A 81 23.07 -10.40 -6.47
CA SER A 81 24.24 -11.13 -6.96
C SER A 81 24.12 -12.64 -6.70
N PRO A 82 24.77 -13.49 -7.52
CA PRO A 82 24.86 -14.92 -7.27
C PRO A 82 25.62 -15.21 -5.96
N ASP A 83 25.33 -16.35 -5.35
CA ASP A 83 25.93 -16.86 -4.11
C ASP A 83 25.80 -15.92 -2.89
N THR A 84 24.76 -15.09 -2.87
CA THR A 84 24.48 -14.15 -1.77
C THR A 84 23.10 -14.32 -1.14
N TRP A 85 22.85 -13.63 -0.03
CA TRP A 85 21.53 -13.45 0.58
C TRP A 85 21.08 -11.98 0.54
N GLU A 86 21.54 -11.24 -0.48
CA GLU A 86 21.19 -9.85 -0.70
C GLU A 86 19.68 -9.66 -0.79
N ARG A 87 19.19 -8.58 -0.19
CA ARG A 87 17.79 -8.16 -0.26
C ARG A 87 17.79 -6.71 -0.67
N THR A 88 17.86 -6.45 -1.96
CA THR A 88 17.94 -5.10 -2.49
C THR A 88 16.55 -4.51 -2.60
N LYS A 89 16.35 -3.31 -2.04
CA LYS A 89 15.02 -2.71 -1.92
C LYS A 89 15.08 -1.19 -1.95
N VAL A 90 14.03 -0.60 -2.54
CA VAL A 90 13.67 0.80 -2.32
C VAL A 90 12.24 0.88 -1.80
N LYS A 91 11.98 1.89 -0.96
CA LYS A 91 10.64 2.15 -0.41
C LYS A 91 10.27 3.62 -0.49
N THR A 92 9.00 3.93 -0.55
CA THR A 92 8.55 5.33 -0.52
C THR A 92 8.89 6.03 0.81
N ILE A 93 9.17 7.32 0.80
CA ILE A 93 9.36 8.11 2.05
C ILE A 93 8.01 8.31 2.77
N SER A 94 6.93 8.48 2.02
CA SER A 94 5.57 8.62 2.57
C SER A 94 4.87 7.28 2.79
N THR A 95 3.77 7.30 3.56
CA THR A 95 2.88 6.15 3.77
C THR A 95 1.47 6.41 3.26
N TYR A 96 0.81 5.33 2.84
CA TYR A 96 -0.46 5.36 2.13
C TYR A 96 -1.47 4.39 2.77
N GLY A 97 -2.76 4.63 2.55
CA GLY A 97 -3.85 3.89 3.21
C GLY A 97 -4.72 3.13 2.22
N GLU A 98 -6.03 3.34 2.31
CA GLU A 98 -6.99 2.82 1.32
C GLU A 98 -6.68 3.38 -0.08
N GLY A 99 -6.74 2.51 -1.09
CA GLY A 99 -6.45 2.90 -2.46
C GLY A 99 -5.95 1.73 -3.31
N THR A 100 -5.66 2.05 -4.56
CA THR A 100 -5.10 1.13 -5.54
C THR A 100 -3.61 1.40 -5.71
N TYR A 101 -2.80 0.36 -5.54
CA TYR A 101 -1.35 0.35 -5.68
C TYR A 101 -1.00 -0.46 -6.91
N THR A 102 -0.27 0.12 -7.85
CA THR A 102 0.06 -0.53 -9.12
C THR A 102 1.55 -0.46 -9.40
N TRP A 103 2.13 -1.56 -9.85
CA TRP A 103 3.50 -1.65 -10.33
C TRP A 103 3.47 -2.15 -11.77
N LYS A 104 4.17 -1.46 -12.66
CA LYS A 104 4.46 -1.96 -14.01
C LYS A 104 5.88 -2.51 -14.00
N VAL A 105 5.99 -3.83 -14.11
CA VAL A 105 7.25 -4.55 -13.89
C VAL A 105 7.55 -5.49 -15.04
N TYR A 106 8.79 -5.48 -15.50
CA TYR A 106 9.34 -6.49 -16.38
C TYR A 106 9.90 -7.62 -15.53
N VAL A 107 9.39 -8.82 -15.78
CA VAL A 107 9.83 -10.05 -15.11
C VAL A 107 10.72 -10.81 -16.08
N PRO A 108 12.05 -10.85 -15.89
CA PRO A 108 12.97 -11.56 -16.78
C PRO A 108 12.94 -13.07 -16.55
N GLU A 109 13.77 -13.80 -17.30
CA GLU A 109 14.20 -15.13 -16.88
C GLU A 109 14.93 -15.03 -15.53
N MET A 110 14.60 -15.94 -14.61
CA MET A 110 15.27 -16.12 -13.33
C MET A 110 16.04 -17.44 -13.34
N GLY A 111 17.07 -17.54 -12.51
CA GLY A 111 17.84 -18.78 -12.42
C GLY A 111 16.96 -19.96 -12.01
N VAL A 112 17.13 -21.09 -12.71
CA VAL A 112 16.40 -22.33 -12.44
C VAL A 112 16.70 -22.77 -11.02
N GLY A 113 15.68 -22.82 -10.16
CA GLY A 113 15.78 -23.23 -8.76
C GLY A 113 16.33 -22.16 -7.82
N ASP A 114 16.66 -20.96 -8.31
CA ASP A 114 17.22 -19.89 -7.50
C ASP A 114 16.22 -19.42 -6.43
N LYS A 115 16.70 -19.32 -5.19
CA LYS A 115 16.03 -18.64 -4.07
C LYS A 115 16.09 -17.12 -4.24
N ALA A 116 15.49 -16.62 -5.30
CA ALA A 116 15.39 -15.20 -5.63
C ALA A 116 13.92 -14.81 -5.90
N SER A 117 13.53 -13.62 -5.45
CA SER A 117 12.18 -13.08 -5.52
C SER A 117 12.20 -11.66 -6.05
N ILE A 118 11.35 -11.37 -7.04
CA ILE A 118 10.97 -10.00 -7.39
C ILE A 118 9.78 -9.63 -6.51
N GLY A 119 9.93 -8.55 -5.74
CA GLY A 119 8.91 -8.10 -4.78
C GLY A 119 8.24 -6.79 -5.21
N ALA A 120 6.92 -6.78 -5.15
CA ALA A 120 6.08 -5.58 -5.28
C ALA A 120 5.06 -5.59 -4.13
N PHE A 121 5.34 -4.82 -3.08
CA PHE A 121 4.66 -5.04 -1.81
C PHE A 121 4.41 -3.78 -0.98
N LEU A 122 3.50 -3.94 -0.02
CA LEU A 122 3.09 -2.93 0.94
C LEU A 122 3.53 -3.38 2.32
N TYR A 123 4.29 -2.54 3.02
CA TYR A 123 4.81 -2.89 4.34
C TYR A 123 4.54 -1.79 5.37
N SER A 124 4.02 -2.19 6.51
CA SER A 124 3.88 -1.35 7.71
C SER A 124 4.75 -1.87 8.85
N ASN A 125 4.74 -3.20 9.05
CA ASN A 125 5.60 -3.97 9.97
C ASN A 125 5.46 -5.46 9.63
N ASP A 126 6.22 -6.32 10.30
CA ASP A 126 6.28 -7.78 10.06
C ASP A 126 4.95 -8.54 10.16
N THR A 127 3.90 -7.92 10.72
CA THR A 127 2.57 -8.52 10.84
C THR A 127 1.50 -7.82 9.98
N HIS A 128 1.93 -6.84 9.18
CA HIS A 128 1.12 -5.96 8.34
C HIS A 128 1.85 -5.71 7.02
N GLU A 129 2.01 -6.79 6.26
CA GLU A 129 2.70 -6.84 4.97
C GLU A 129 1.82 -7.58 3.96
N ILE A 130 1.75 -7.03 2.74
CA ILE A 130 0.90 -7.49 1.65
C ILE A 130 1.72 -7.50 0.36
N ASP A 131 1.95 -8.67 -0.20
CA ASP A 131 3.00 -8.90 -1.18
C ASP A 131 2.50 -9.45 -2.51
N PHE A 132 3.16 -9.03 -3.58
CA PHE A 132 3.52 -9.94 -4.66
C PHE A 132 4.98 -10.38 -4.47
N GLU A 133 5.23 -11.68 -4.52
CA GLU A 133 6.58 -12.26 -4.57
C GLU A 133 6.67 -13.21 -5.77
N ILE A 134 7.62 -12.96 -6.67
CA ILE A 134 7.75 -13.71 -7.93
C ILE A 134 9.10 -14.39 -7.97
N GLY A 135 9.13 -15.72 -8.10
CA GLY A 135 10.37 -16.47 -8.22
C GLY A 135 10.22 -17.68 -9.12
N TYR A 136 11.33 -18.40 -9.33
CA TYR A 136 11.29 -19.67 -10.06
C TYR A 136 10.36 -20.69 -9.38
N GLY A 137 10.32 -20.68 -8.04
CA GLY A 137 9.53 -21.60 -7.24
C GLY A 137 10.27 -22.91 -6.99
N THR A 138 10.00 -23.54 -5.84
CA THR A 138 10.52 -24.88 -5.54
C THR A 138 9.98 -25.91 -6.53
N GLN A 139 10.74 -26.97 -6.78
CA GLN A 139 10.30 -28.07 -7.64
C GLN A 139 8.96 -28.65 -7.17
N SER A 140 8.73 -28.74 -5.86
CA SER A 140 7.45 -29.18 -5.29
C SER A 140 6.30 -28.27 -5.71
N LYS A 141 6.45 -26.95 -5.60
CA LYS A 141 5.40 -26.00 -6.01
C LYS A 141 5.20 -25.99 -7.52
N ARG A 142 6.28 -26.07 -8.30
CA ARG A 142 6.22 -26.18 -9.77
C ARG A 142 5.44 -27.40 -10.22
N THR A 143 5.70 -28.57 -9.62
CA THR A 143 4.93 -29.80 -9.86
C THR A 143 3.46 -29.62 -9.49
N ALA A 144 3.16 -29.06 -8.31
CA ALA A 144 1.79 -28.85 -7.86
C ALA A 144 0.95 -27.94 -8.78
N LEU A 145 1.59 -26.97 -9.44
CA LEU A 145 0.94 -26.06 -10.39
C LEU A 145 1.03 -26.50 -11.86
N ASN A 146 1.64 -27.65 -12.15
CA ASN A 146 1.98 -28.09 -13.51
C ASN A 146 2.71 -26.99 -14.29
N ALA A 147 3.73 -26.38 -13.66
CA ALA A 147 4.51 -25.29 -14.22
C ALA A 147 5.41 -25.78 -15.37
N GLN A 148 5.37 -25.06 -16.49
CA GLN A 148 6.24 -25.26 -17.64
C GLN A 148 7.58 -24.57 -17.42
N ALA A 149 8.60 -24.88 -18.23
CA ALA A 149 9.95 -24.34 -18.07
C ALA A 149 10.01 -22.80 -18.05
N ASP A 150 9.14 -22.15 -18.82
CA ASP A 150 9.02 -20.69 -18.93
C ASP A 150 8.03 -20.06 -17.94
N ASP A 151 7.37 -20.88 -17.10
CA ASP A 151 6.52 -20.38 -16.02
C ASP A 151 7.40 -19.96 -14.82
N LEU A 152 7.06 -18.82 -14.20
CA LEU A 152 7.45 -18.43 -12.85
C LEU A 152 6.24 -18.49 -11.92
N ILE A 153 6.47 -18.49 -10.61
CA ILE A 153 5.42 -18.57 -9.60
C ILE A 153 5.28 -17.23 -8.90
N VAL A 154 4.07 -16.69 -8.92
CA VAL A 154 3.69 -15.49 -8.18
C VAL A 154 2.94 -15.91 -6.94
N TYR A 155 3.41 -15.45 -5.79
CA TYR A 155 2.76 -15.56 -4.50
C TYR A 155 2.07 -14.23 -4.20
N MET A 156 0.80 -14.30 -3.82
CA MET A 156 -0.01 -13.15 -3.40
C MET A 156 -0.32 -13.30 -1.93
N THR A 157 0.51 -12.69 -1.09
CA THR A 157 0.61 -13.04 0.33
C THR A 157 0.19 -11.88 1.21
N SER A 158 -0.53 -12.18 2.30
CA SER A 158 -0.57 -11.37 3.51
C SER A 158 0.23 -12.12 4.56
N GLN A 159 1.35 -11.56 5.04
CA GLN A 159 2.25 -12.25 5.99
C GLN A 159 1.60 -12.48 7.37
N GLY A 160 0.50 -11.77 7.67
CA GLY A 160 -0.21 -11.91 8.92
C GLY A 160 -1.53 -11.17 8.99
N ASN A 161 -2.27 -11.43 10.06
CA ASN A 161 -3.53 -10.76 10.41
C ASN A 161 -4.58 -10.66 9.28
N PRO A 162 -5.07 -11.78 8.70
CA PRO A 162 -4.58 -13.15 8.84
C PRO A 162 -3.47 -13.46 7.83
N TYR A 163 -2.73 -14.54 8.07
CA TYR A 163 -1.89 -15.10 7.01
C TYR A 163 -2.80 -15.62 5.88
N HIS A 164 -2.45 -15.27 4.65
CA HIS A 164 -3.11 -15.72 3.43
C HIS A 164 -2.06 -15.78 2.33
N SER A 165 -2.06 -16.81 1.49
CA SER A 165 -1.19 -16.82 0.30
C SER A 165 -1.79 -17.68 -0.79
N GLU A 166 -2.01 -17.07 -1.96
CA GLU A 166 -2.43 -17.75 -3.19
C GLU A 166 -1.27 -17.78 -4.18
N GLN A 167 -1.13 -18.85 -4.96
CA GLN A 167 -0.06 -18.95 -5.96
C GLN A 167 -0.60 -19.18 -7.36
N VAL A 168 -0.08 -18.43 -8.32
CA VAL A 168 -0.41 -18.57 -9.75
C VAL A 168 0.85 -18.58 -10.59
N LYS A 169 0.70 -19.03 -11.84
CA LYS A 169 1.77 -19.05 -12.83
C LYS A 169 1.73 -17.80 -13.69
N ILE A 170 2.89 -17.27 -14.01
CA ILE A 170 3.08 -16.24 -15.05
C ILE A 170 4.22 -16.65 -15.98
N LYS A 171 4.28 -16.05 -17.17
CA LYS A 171 5.42 -16.22 -18.08
C LYS A 171 6.56 -15.29 -17.71
N ARG A 172 7.79 -15.79 -17.73
CA ARG A 172 9.00 -14.96 -17.73
C ARG A 172 9.12 -14.15 -19.02
N GLU A 173 10.09 -13.23 -19.04
CA GLU A 173 10.40 -12.35 -20.18
C GLU A 173 9.20 -11.52 -20.65
N ALA A 174 8.41 -11.04 -19.70
CA ALA A 174 7.18 -10.31 -20.00
C ALA A 174 6.93 -9.16 -19.02
N TRP A 175 6.22 -8.15 -19.53
CA TRP A 175 5.71 -7.04 -18.72
C TRP A 175 4.39 -7.42 -18.06
N TYR A 176 4.26 -7.04 -16.78
CA TYR A 176 3.04 -7.21 -16.01
C TYR A 176 2.63 -5.92 -15.32
N THR A 177 1.33 -5.71 -15.24
CA THR A 177 0.71 -4.78 -14.32
C THR A 177 0.27 -5.56 -13.09
N LEU A 178 0.98 -5.35 -11.97
CA LEU A 178 0.63 -5.93 -10.67
C LEU A 178 -0.13 -4.90 -9.86
N THR A 179 -1.29 -5.27 -9.32
CA THR A 179 -2.13 -4.34 -8.56
C THR A 179 -2.57 -4.94 -7.24
N ILE A 180 -2.43 -4.17 -6.17
CA ILE A 180 -3.10 -4.40 -4.88
C ILE A 180 -4.16 -3.32 -4.72
N ASP A 181 -5.44 -3.70 -4.69
CA ASP A 181 -6.56 -2.80 -4.40
C ASP A 181 -7.03 -3.02 -2.96
N LEU A 182 -6.78 -2.02 -2.10
CA LEU A 182 -7.19 -2.02 -0.71
C LEU A 182 -8.45 -1.16 -0.53
N LYS A 183 -9.52 -1.78 -0.05
CA LYS A 183 -10.79 -1.12 0.26
C LYS A 183 -11.28 -1.45 1.65
N PHE A 184 -11.94 -0.52 2.32
CA PHE A 184 -12.58 -0.82 3.59
C PHE A 184 -13.90 -1.55 3.36
N ASN A 185 -14.12 -2.59 4.16
CA ASN A 185 -15.45 -3.15 4.33
C ASN A 185 -16.28 -2.36 5.35
N THR A 186 -17.48 -2.87 5.64
CA THR A 186 -18.42 -2.26 6.61
C THR A 186 -17.86 -2.19 8.03
N LYS A 187 -16.90 -3.05 8.39
CA LYS A 187 -16.20 -3.05 9.69
C LYS A 187 -14.92 -2.19 9.69
N LYS A 188 -14.67 -1.43 8.62
CA LYS A 188 -13.46 -0.60 8.44
C LYS A 188 -12.16 -1.39 8.46
N ARG A 189 -12.21 -2.68 8.10
CA ARG A 189 -11.05 -3.52 7.84
C ARG A 189 -10.74 -3.52 6.34
N TYR A 190 -9.47 -3.64 5.98
CA TYR A 190 -9.09 -3.75 4.58
C TYR A 190 -9.58 -5.08 3.99
N VAL A 191 -10.04 -5.01 2.75
CA VAL A 191 -10.15 -6.12 1.81
C VAL A 191 -9.08 -5.89 0.78
N ALA A 192 -8.13 -6.82 0.68
CA ALA A 192 -7.07 -6.78 -0.32
C ALA A 192 -7.47 -7.62 -1.53
N ASN A 193 -7.36 -7.03 -2.72
CA ASN A 193 -7.51 -7.73 -3.99
C ASN A 193 -6.20 -7.64 -4.76
N TRP A 194 -5.60 -8.78 -5.08
CA TRP A 194 -4.44 -8.88 -5.95
C TRP A 194 -4.92 -9.09 -7.38
N LYS A 195 -4.41 -8.27 -8.31
CA LYS A 195 -4.68 -8.37 -9.74
C LYS A 195 -3.39 -8.47 -10.52
N ILE A 196 -3.43 -9.28 -11.58
CA ILE A 196 -2.36 -9.36 -12.57
C ILE A 196 -3.00 -9.03 -13.91
N ASN A 197 -2.52 -7.98 -14.58
CA ASN A 197 -3.07 -7.44 -15.83
C ASN A 197 -4.59 -7.21 -15.70
N ASP A 198 -4.97 -6.47 -14.65
CA ASP A 198 -6.36 -6.12 -14.28
C ASP A 198 -7.29 -7.29 -13.92
N VAL A 199 -6.83 -8.54 -14.00
CA VAL A 199 -7.61 -9.71 -13.60
C VAL A 199 -7.35 -10.02 -12.13
N ILE A 200 -8.40 -10.00 -11.30
CA ILE A 200 -8.34 -10.43 -9.89
C ILE A 200 -7.92 -11.90 -9.84
N LYS A 201 -6.87 -12.18 -9.07
CA LYS A 201 -6.31 -13.52 -8.84
C LYS A 201 -6.52 -14.00 -7.41
N SER A 202 -6.52 -13.09 -6.45
CA SER A 202 -6.77 -13.41 -5.05
C SER A 202 -7.47 -12.26 -4.34
N THR A 203 -8.26 -12.60 -3.33
CA THR A 203 -8.96 -11.65 -2.46
C THR A 203 -8.93 -12.19 -1.04
N THR A 204 -8.65 -11.32 -0.06
CA THR A 204 -8.78 -11.67 1.35
C THR A 204 -9.20 -10.48 2.20
N GLU A 205 -9.92 -10.75 3.28
CA GLU A 205 -10.25 -9.75 4.30
C GLU A 205 -9.17 -9.77 5.40
N LEU A 206 -8.61 -8.61 5.71
CA LEU A 206 -7.59 -8.43 6.73
C LEU A 206 -8.22 -8.11 8.10
N ASN A 207 -7.46 -8.31 9.17
CA ASN A 207 -7.88 -8.01 10.54
C ASN A 207 -7.54 -6.58 10.98
N TYR A 208 -6.98 -5.78 10.07
CA TYR A 208 -6.59 -4.39 10.28
C TYR A 208 -7.16 -3.49 9.17
N GLY A 209 -7.04 -2.17 9.33
CA GLY A 209 -7.73 -1.20 8.49
C GLY A 209 -7.14 0.20 8.60
N LYS A 210 -8.01 1.21 8.73
CA LYS A 210 -7.69 2.66 8.68
C LYS A 210 -6.42 3.11 9.43
N ASN A 211 -6.09 2.47 10.54
CA ASN A 211 -4.95 2.87 11.38
C ASN A 211 -3.60 2.30 10.89
N THR A 212 -3.64 1.40 9.90
CA THR A 212 -2.46 0.82 9.28
C THR A 212 -2.25 1.50 7.92
N LYS A 213 -1.10 2.14 7.77
CA LYS A 213 -0.62 2.71 6.51
C LYS A 213 0.66 2.01 6.08
N PHE A 214 0.89 1.99 4.78
CA PHE A 214 1.96 1.22 4.16
C PHE A 214 2.95 2.12 3.46
N LYS A 215 4.22 1.74 3.57
CA LYS A 215 5.26 2.09 2.63
C LYS A 215 5.10 1.19 1.40
N ILE A 216 5.34 1.73 0.21
CA ILE A 216 5.31 0.96 -1.05
C ILE A 216 6.74 0.56 -1.39
N PHE A 217 6.96 -0.70 -1.75
CA PHE A 217 8.28 -1.24 -2.04
C PHE A 217 8.41 -1.77 -3.46
N CYS A 218 9.62 -1.67 -4.00
CA CYS A 218 10.12 -2.47 -5.10
C CYS A 218 11.36 -3.21 -4.62
N SER A 219 11.48 -4.51 -4.93
CA SER A 219 12.63 -5.30 -4.49
C SER A 219 13.03 -6.40 -5.47
N VAL A 220 14.29 -6.80 -5.36
CA VAL A 220 14.76 -8.14 -5.72
C VAL A 220 15.52 -8.69 -4.54
N GLU A 221 15.16 -9.90 -4.11
CA GLU A 221 15.61 -10.46 -2.84
C GLU A 221 15.93 -11.93 -2.93
N ASN A 222 17.05 -12.32 -2.34
CA ASN A 222 17.38 -13.73 -2.18
C ASN A 222 16.67 -14.29 -0.93
N LEU A 223 15.59 -15.05 -1.14
CA LEU A 223 14.66 -15.50 -0.09
C LEU A 223 14.60 -17.03 0.02
N HIS A 224 14.71 -17.54 1.24
CA HIS A 224 14.87 -18.98 1.47
C HIS A 224 13.72 -19.87 0.96
N PHE A 225 12.49 -19.36 0.83
CA PHE A 225 11.31 -20.18 0.55
C PHE A 225 10.97 -20.33 -0.94
N ILE A 226 11.50 -19.45 -1.80
CA ILE A 226 10.98 -19.23 -3.16
C ILE A 226 11.71 -20.03 -4.25
N GLY A 227 12.68 -20.86 -3.85
CA GLY A 227 13.47 -21.72 -4.72
C GLY A 227 14.11 -22.86 -3.94
N ASP A 228 14.89 -23.69 -4.62
CA ASP A 228 15.47 -24.92 -4.05
C ASP A 228 16.90 -24.71 -3.55
N HIS A 229 17.68 -23.82 -4.16
CA HIS A 229 19.07 -23.54 -3.78
C HIS A 229 19.38 -22.04 -3.71
N ILE A 230 20.51 -21.69 -3.10
CA ILE A 230 21.03 -20.31 -3.14
C ILE A 230 21.16 -19.87 -4.60
N PRO A 231 20.91 -18.58 -4.93
CA PRO A 231 20.97 -18.15 -6.32
C PRO A 231 22.33 -18.39 -6.96
N ALA A 232 22.35 -19.08 -8.09
CA ALA A 232 23.58 -19.29 -8.88
C ALA A 232 23.76 -18.20 -9.94
N ASN A 233 22.73 -17.40 -10.20
CA ASN A 233 22.73 -16.34 -11.19
C ASN A 233 22.45 -14.98 -10.54
N GLN A 234 22.84 -13.90 -11.21
CA GLN A 234 22.28 -12.60 -10.92
C GLN A 234 20.80 -12.61 -11.31
N ASN A 235 19.93 -12.26 -10.39
CA ASN A 235 18.49 -12.12 -10.65
C ASN A 235 18.14 -10.64 -10.59
N TYR A 236 17.24 -10.19 -11.47
CA TYR A 236 16.90 -8.76 -11.58
C TYR A 236 15.43 -8.55 -11.93
N ALA A 237 15.00 -7.30 -11.86
CA ALA A 237 13.73 -6.83 -12.38
C ALA A 237 13.86 -5.38 -12.86
N LEU A 238 12.97 -4.97 -13.77
CA LEU A 238 12.82 -3.57 -14.15
C LEU A 238 11.45 -3.09 -13.73
N PHE A 239 11.38 -2.02 -12.95
CA PHE A 239 10.12 -1.34 -12.66
C PHE A 239 10.03 -0.08 -13.51
N ASP A 240 9.07 -0.04 -14.43
CA ASP A 240 8.81 1.10 -15.32
C ASP A 240 8.10 2.21 -14.56
N SER A 241 7.10 1.83 -13.76
CA SER A 241 6.41 2.78 -12.90
C SER A 241 5.76 2.14 -11.69
N VAL A 242 5.51 2.98 -10.69
CA VAL A 242 4.62 2.69 -9.56
C VAL A 242 3.56 3.77 -9.48
N GLU A 243 2.32 3.40 -9.17
CA GLU A 243 1.22 4.35 -9.01
C GLU A 243 0.44 4.05 -7.72
N PHE A 244 0.08 5.11 -7.01
CA PHE A 244 -0.92 5.07 -5.94
C PHE A 244 -2.09 5.99 -6.25
N LYS A 245 -3.30 5.41 -6.26
CA LYS A 245 -4.58 6.11 -6.36
C LYS A 245 -5.35 5.94 -5.06
N GLY A 246 -5.43 7.00 -4.26
CA GLY A 246 -6.21 7.02 -3.01
C GLY A 246 -7.71 7.13 -3.27
N ASN A 247 -8.52 6.42 -2.48
CA ASN A 247 -9.99 6.43 -2.57
C ASN A 247 -10.63 7.58 -1.77
#